data_AF-A0A4S4N908-F1
#
_entry.id   AF-A0A4S4N908-F1
#
_cell.length_a   1.000
_cell.length_b   1.000
_cell.length_c   1.000
_cell.angle_alpha   90.00
_cell.angle_beta   90.00
_cell.angle_gamma   90.00
#
_symmetry.space_group_name_H-M   'P 1'
#
loop_
_entity.id
_entity.type
_entity.pdbx_description
1 polymer ?
#
loop_
_entity_poly.entity_id
_entity_poly.type
_entity_poly.pdbx_seq_one_letter_code
_entity_poly.pdbx_strand_id
1 'polypeptide(L)'
;MGIRNILADKGYYDATNLAGVEALGMEPFVAERKSKPRQAGGYGPREFEYDEEADVYVCPEGRELTSHGRWYHQRESRGGRAQTDRRFKRYRLSNTICSQCPIREQCLSEAARRNRHGKVIYHHEHAAALARNHQRLQEWPEVYPSRQAIVEHPFGTIKRSWGAYFTLVRGLDQVDGEFSLLACCYNLRRSVSILGVPELIRRLKGRTSPANGPLPGLGGSLEDFVAAFGAYLLLLSQIKPPRPIFA
;
A
#
# COMPACT_ATOMS: atom_id res chain seq x y z
N MET A 1 9.94 -15.60 13.28
CA MET A 1 9.64 -14.20 13.64
C MET A 1 9.08 -13.54 12.38
N GLY A 2 7.75 -13.60 12.21
CA GLY A 2 7.08 -13.19 10.97
C GLY A 2 7.13 -11.69 10.77
N ILE A 3 7.27 -11.25 9.53
CA ILE A 3 7.20 -9.83 9.15
C ILE A 3 5.80 -9.33 9.53
N ARG A 4 5.70 -8.62 10.66
CA ARG A 4 4.42 -8.07 11.13
C ARG A 4 4.09 -6.73 10.49
N ASN A 5 5.08 -6.03 9.93
CA ASN A 5 4.89 -4.66 9.45
C ASN A 5 4.97 -4.61 7.93
N ILE A 6 3.95 -4.03 7.28
CA ILE A 6 3.92 -3.81 5.83
C ILE A 6 4.04 -2.32 5.53
N LEU A 7 5.04 -1.97 4.73
CA LEU A 7 5.21 -0.62 4.18
C LEU A 7 4.67 -0.59 2.75
N ALA A 8 3.79 0.36 2.44
CA ALA A 8 3.28 0.54 1.08
C ALA A 8 3.31 2.01 0.64
N ASP A 9 3.24 2.21 -0.68
CA ASP A 9 3.15 3.55 -1.24
C ASP A 9 1.84 4.25 -0.86
N LYS A 10 1.87 5.57 -0.78
CA LYS A 10 0.69 6.44 -0.64
C LYS A 10 -0.41 6.14 -1.66
N GLY A 11 -0.06 5.62 -2.84
CA GLY A 11 -1.01 5.11 -3.83
C GLY A 11 -1.93 4.02 -3.29
N TYR A 12 -1.47 3.21 -2.33
CA TYR A 12 -2.22 2.13 -1.69
C TYR A 12 -2.99 2.56 -0.44
N TYR A 13 -2.95 3.84 -0.06
CA TYR A 13 -3.74 4.37 1.06
C TYR A 13 -5.22 4.26 0.73
N ASP A 14 -5.84 3.19 1.22
CA ASP A 14 -7.18 2.74 0.88
C ASP A 14 -7.76 1.93 2.04
N ALA A 15 -9.00 2.22 2.46
CA ALA A 15 -9.61 1.54 3.59
C ALA A 15 -9.67 0.01 3.39
N THR A 16 -9.98 -0.45 2.18
CA THR A 16 -10.10 -1.89 1.87
C THR A 16 -8.74 -2.58 1.87
N ASN A 17 -7.70 -1.95 1.31
CA ASN A 17 -6.36 -2.52 1.31
C ASN A 17 -5.80 -2.64 2.73
N LEU A 18 -5.97 -1.59 3.55
CA LEU A 18 -5.48 -1.60 4.93
C LEU A 18 -6.18 -2.68 5.76
N ALA A 19 -7.50 -2.79 5.65
CA ALA A 19 -8.24 -3.85 6.32
C ALA A 19 -7.84 -5.25 5.83
N GLY A 20 -7.59 -5.41 4.52
CA GLY A 20 -7.10 -6.67 3.96
C GLY A 20 -5.74 -7.08 4.53
N VAL A 21 -4.82 -6.13 4.70
CA VAL A 21 -3.52 -6.37 5.35
C VAL A 21 -3.69 -6.76 6.82
N GLU A 22 -4.56 -6.06 7.55
CA GLU A 22 -4.86 -6.38 8.95
C GLU A 22 -5.50 -7.77 9.10
N ALA A 23 -6.37 -8.17 8.17
CA ALA A 23 -6.97 -9.50 8.15
C ALA A 23 -5.94 -10.63 7.93
N LEU A 24 -4.80 -10.33 7.30
CA LEU A 24 -3.66 -11.25 7.18
C LEU A 24 -2.78 -11.28 8.43
N GLY A 25 -3.16 -10.58 9.51
CA GLY A 25 -2.40 -10.50 10.75
C GLY A 25 -1.18 -9.59 10.67
N MET A 26 -1.18 -8.64 9.74
CA MET A 26 -0.08 -7.69 9.51
C MET A 26 -0.52 -6.24 9.76
N GLU A 27 0.42 -5.38 10.10
CA GLU A 27 0.22 -3.99 10.46
C GLU A 27 0.68 -3.09 9.31
N PRO A 28 -0.25 -2.38 8.64
CA PRO A 28 0.11 -1.50 7.53
C PRO A 28 0.64 -0.15 8.04
N PHE A 29 1.68 0.34 7.35
CA PHE A 29 2.27 1.67 7.46
C PHE A 29 2.24 2.33 6.07
N VAL A 30 1.14 3.03 5.77
CA VAL A 30 0.90 3.63 4.46
C VAL A 30 0.62 5.12 4.60
N ALA A 31 1.48 5.97 4.05
CA ALA A 31 1.31 7.41 4.16
C ALA A 31 -0.05 7.87 3.62
N GLU A 32 -0.69 8.72 4.40
CA GLU A 32 -2.00 9.24 4.08
C GLU A 32 -2.01 10.13 2.85
N ARG A 33 -3.06 9.97 2.04
CA ARG A 33 -3.44 10.97 1.07
C ARG A 33 -3.89 12.21 1.82
N LYS A 34 -3.04 13.25 1.81
CA LYS A 34 -3.40 14.60 2.28
C LYS A 34 -4.72 15.01 1.61
N SER A 35 -5.82 14.91 2.34
CA SER A 35 -7.09 15.52 1.96
C SER A 35 -6.96 16.97 2.34
N LYS A 36 -6.63 17.83 1.37
CA LYS A 36 -6.70 19.27 1.62
C LYS A 36 -8.18 19.62 1.81
N PRO A 37 -8.56 20.36 2.87
CA PRO A 37 -9.89 20.94 2.90
C PRO A 37 -10.08 21.76 1.62
N ARG A 38 -11.31 21.77 1.10
CA ARG A 38 -11.63 22.48 -0.16
C ARG A 38 -11.30 23.98 -0.09
N GLN A 39 -11.13 24.52 1.11
CA GLN A 39 -10.76 25.89 1.41
C GLN A 39 -9.72 25.91 2.53
N ALA A 40 -8.80 26.88 2.51
CA ALA A 40 -7.86 27.08 3.60
C ALA A 40 -8.61 27.41 4.90
N GLY A 41 -8.31 26.70 5.99
CA GLY A 41 -9.04 26.83 7.27
C GLY A 41 -10.43 26.19 7.29
N GLY A 42 -10.82 25.42 6.25
CA GLY A 42 -12.10 24.72 6.22
C GLY A 42 -12.09 23.41 7.02
N TYR A 43 -13.27 23.00 7.51
CA TYR A 43 -13.44 21.76 8.28
C TYR A 43 -13.65 20.56 7.33
N GLY A 44 -12.63 19.69 7.26
CA GLY A 44 -12.66 18.42 6.55
C GLY A 44 -13.36 17.32 7.36
N PRO A 45 -13.25 16.04 6.93
CA PRO A 45 -13.79 14.91 7.69
C PRO A 45 -13.01 14.57 8.97
N ARG A 46 -11.81 15.14 9.17
CA ARG A 46 -10.95 14.84 10.35
C ARG A 46 -11.41 15.56 11.60
N GLU A 47 -12.05 16.70 11.42
CA GLU A 47 -12.58 17.54 12.47
C GLU A 47 -13.96 17.04 12.95
N PHE A 48 -14.43 15.89 12.45
CA PHE A 48 -15.67 15.25 12.86
C PHE A 48 -15.31 13.96 13.59
N GLU A 49 -15.73 13.87 14.84
CA GLU A 49 -15.51 12.70 15.68
C GLU A 49 -16.59 11.66 15.41
N TYR A 50 -16.21 10.38 15.38
CA TYR A 50 -17.15 9.28 15.18
C TYR A 50 -17.39 8.58 16.52
N ASP A 51 -18.64 8.55 16.95
CA ASP A 51 -19.08 7.78 18.11
C ASP A 51 -19.59 6.41 17.63
N GLU A 52 -18.84 5.35 17.98
CA GLU A 52 -19.15 3.98 17.59
C GLU A 52 -20.37 3.41 18.34
N GLU A 53 -20.62 3.86 19.58
CA GLU A 53 -21.72 3.35 20.41
C GLU A 53 -23.06 3.90 19.92
N ALA A 54 -23.10 5.19 19.61
CA ALA A 54 -24.30 5.87 19.13
C ALA A 54 -24.51 5.77 17.60
N ASP A 55 -23.53 5.28 16.83
CA ASP A 55 -23.52 5.29 15.35
C ASP A 55 -23.81 6.72 14.80
N VAL A 56 -23.07 7.72 15.30
CA VAL A 56 -23.19 9.12 14.88
C VAL A 56 -21.83 9.79 14.67
N TYR A 57 -21.82 10.85 13.86
CA TYR A 57 -20.67 11.76 13.82
C TYR A 57 -20.99 13.04 14.58
N VAL A 58 -20.07 13.53 15.40
CA VAL A 58 -20.19 14.81 16.08
C VAL A 58 -19.36 15.86 15.34
N CYS A 59 -19.99 16.98 14.97
CA CYS A 59 -19.29 18.08 14.34
C CYS A 59 -18.55 18.97 15.37
N PRO A 60 -17.64 19.86 14.94
CA PRO A 60 -16.93 20.77 15.84
C PRO A 60 -17.82 21.66 16.71
N GLU A 61 -19.06 21.90 16.29
CA GLU A 61 -20.08 22.66 17.03
C GLU A 61 -20.94 21.77 17.96
N GLY A 62 -20.56 20.51 18.14
CA GLY A 62 -21.26 19.55 18.99
C GLY A 62 -22.60 19.05 18.44
N ARG A 63 -22.88 19.22 17.14
CA ARG A 63 -24.11 18.70 16.50
C ARG A 63 -23.87 17.33 15.90
N GLU A 64 -24.81 16.42 16.15
CA GLU A 64 -24.79 15.04 15.65
C GLU A 64 -25.27 14.93 14.20
N LEU A 65 -24.51 14.19 13.39
CA LEU A 65 -24.88 13.74 12.06
C LEU A 65 -25.33 12.30 12.17
N THR A 66 -26.55 12.02 11.71
CA THR A 66 -27.14 10.68 11.76
C THR A 66 -27.15 10.02 10.38
N SER A 67 -27.17 8.69 10.37
CA SER A 67 -27.37 7.89 9.15
C SER A 67 -28.73 7.21 9.16
N HIS A 68 -29.24 6.86 7.98
CA HIS A 68 -30.39 5.94 7.86
C HIS A 68 -29.96 4.46 7.92
N GLY A 69 -28.73 4.17 8.35
CA GLY A 69 -28.16 2.83 8.43
C GLY A 69 -27.87 2.15 7.08
N ARG A 70 -28.29 2.73 5.95
CA ARG A 70 -28.14 2.13 4.62
C ARG A 70 -26.68 2.19 4.14
N TRP A 71 -26.13 1.02 3.84
CA TRP A 71 -24.88 0.86 3.11
C TRP A 71 -25.10 1.06 1.60
N TYR A 72 -24.23 1.84 0.98
CA TYR A 72 -24.19 2.09 -0.45
C TYR A 72 -22.92 1.51 -1.04
N HIS A 73 -23.00 0.99 -2.26
CA HIS A 73 -21.85 0.48 -2.99
C HIS A 73 -21.27 1.58 -3.88
N GLN A 74 -19.98 1.83 -3.76
CA GLN A 74 -19.26 2.72 -4.65
C GLN A 74 -18.86 1.93 -5.90
N ARG A 75 -19.54 2.19 -7.02
CA ARG A 75 -19.13 1.64 -8.32
C ARG A 75 -17.94 2.44 -8.85
N GLU A 76 -16.76 1.84 -8.88
CA GLU A 76 -15.63 2.41 -9.63
C GLU A 76 -15.88 2.23 -11.13
N SER A 77 -16.36 3.30 -11.78
CA SER A 77 -16.35 3.43 -13.23
C SER A 77 -15.01 4.07 -13.63
N ARG A 78 -13.99 3.25 -13.91
CA ARG A 78 -12.84 3.58 -14.78
C ARG A 78 -11.88 2.38 -14.90
N GLY A 79 -11.86 1.78 -16.08
CA GLY A 79 -10.66 1.11 -16.62
C GLY A 79 -10.29 -0.25 -16.02
N GLY A 80 -11.19 -1.22 -16.07
CA GLY A 80 -10.84 -2.66 -16.10
C GLY A 80 -10.13 -3.26 -14.88
N ARG A 81 -9.97 -2.53 -13.77
CA ARG A 81 -9.49 -3.11 -12.51
C ARG A 81 -10.64 -3.77 -11.77
N ALA A 82 -10.32 -4.85 -11.05
CA ALA A 82 -11.26 -5.63 -10.26
C ALA A 82 -12.19 -4.72 -9.45
N GLN A 83 -13.50 -4.98 -9.54
CA GLN A 83 -14.51 -4.34 -8.71
C GLN A 83 -14.11 -4.55 -7.24
N THR A 84 -13.54 -3.52 -6.62
CA THR A 84 -13.48 -3.50 -5.16
C THR A 84 -14.88 -3.14 -4.69
N ASP A 85 -15.52 -4.05 -3.97
CA ASP A 85 -16.86 -3.81 -3.42
C ASP A 85 -16.78 -2.85 -2.24
N ARG A 86 -16.67 -1.57 -2.56
CA ARG A 86 -16.42 -0.52 -1.56
C ARG A 86 -17.75 -0.03 -1.01
N ARG A 87 -18.02 -0.36 0.25
CA ARG A 87 -19.26 0.04 0.92
C ARG A 87 -19.05 1.28 1.77
N PHE A 88 -20.04 2.17 1.75
CA PHE A 88 -20.05 3.37 2.59
C PHE A 88 -21.46 3.69 3.12
N LYS A 89 -21.50 4.26 4.33
CA LYS A 89 -22.68 4.91 4.91
C LYS A 89 -22.59 6.43 4.71
N ARG A 90 -23.74 7.10 4.67
CA ARG A 90 -23.83 8.57 4.62
C ARG A 90 -24.42 9.08 5.92
N TYR A 91 -23.72 10.00 6.56
CA TYR A 91 -24.17 10.71 7.76
C TYR A 91 -24.50 12.14 7.36
N ARG A 92 -25.65 12.65 7.82
CA ARG A 92 -26.19 13.93 7.35
C ARG A 92 -26.59 14.81 8.53
N LEU A 93 -26.25 16.09 8.44
CA LEU A 93 -26.87 17.15 9.23
C LEU A 93 -27.86 17.90 8.35
N SER A 94 -29.02 18.25 8.90
CA SER A 94 -30.02 19.00 8.14
C SER A 94 -29.54 20.42 7.84
N ASN A 95 -29.96 20.97 6.70
CA ASN A 95 -29.65 22.36 6.35
C ASN A 95 -30.28 23.35 7.34
N THR A 96 -31.40 23.00 8.00
CA THR A 96 -32.04 23.84 9.01
C THR A 96 -31.11 24.14 10.19
N ILE A 97 -30.28 23.17 10.57
CA ILE A 97 -29.27 23.34 11.60
C ILE A 97 -28.03 24.03 11.02
N CYS A 98 -27.54 23.57 9.87
CA CYS A 98 -26.33 24.15 9.26
C CYS A 98 -26.51 25.60 8.81
N SER A 99 -27.72 26.06 8.52
CA SER A 99 -27.98 27.43 8.06
C SER A 99 -27.74 28.48 9.14
N GLN A 100 -27.91 28.09 10.41
CA GLN A 100 -27.76 28.91 11.61
C GLN A 100 -26.37 28.76 12.27
N CYS A 101 -25.48 27.99 11.65
CA CYS A 101 -24.18 27.62 12.22
C CYS A 101 -23.13 28.72 11.95
N PRO A 102 -22.31 29.12 12.95
CA PRO A 102 -21.30 30.17 12.78
C PRO A 102 -20.18 29.77 11.81
N ILE A 103 -19.80 28.48 11.80
CA ILE A 103 -18.74 27.96 10.91
C ILE A 103 -19.26 27.50 9.54
N ARG A 104 -20.50 27.85 9.16
CA ARG A 104 -21.17 27.37 7.94
C ARG A 104 -20.34 27.58 6.68
N GLU A 105 -19.70 28.73 6.53
CA GLU A 105 -18.93 29.06 5.32
C GLU A 105 -17.67 28.22 5.18
N GLN A 106 -17.02 27.90 6.31
CA GLN A 106 -15.80 27.10 6.37
C GLN A 106 -16.10 25.59 6.31
N CYS A 107 -17.28 25.18 6.78
CA CYS A 107 -17.67 23.77 6.90
C CYS A 107 -18.37 23.22 5.65
N LEU A 108 -19.20 24.04 4.97
CA LEU A 108 -19.95 23.63 3.78
C LEU A 108 -19.28 24.10 2.48
N SER A 109 -19.26 23.21 1.48
CA SER A 109 -18.84 23.60 0.13
C SER A 109 -19.80 24.65 -0.46
N GLU A 110 -19.30 25.46 -1.38
CA GLU A 110 -20.11 26.46 -2.09
C GLU A 110 -21.34 25.83 -2.76
N ALA A 111 -21.17 24.66 -3.40
CA ALA A 111 -22.28 23.92 -4.00
C ALA A 111 -23.33 23.48 -2.97
N ALA A 112 -22.91 23.01 -1.78
CA ALA A 112 -23.84 22.64 -0.72
C ALA A 112 -24.63 23.86 -0.22
N ARG A 113 -23.96 25.00 -0.04
CA ARG A 113 -24.61 26.27 0.35
C ARG A 113 -25.61 26.75 -0.70
N ARG A 114 -25.23 26.74 -1.99
CA ARG A 114 -26.08 27.14 -3.12
C ARG A 114 -27.35 26.30 -3.22
N ASN A 115 -27.21 24.98 -3.04
CA ASN A 115 -28.32 24.03 -3.15
C ASN A 115 -29.08 23.81 -1.84
N ARG A 116 -28.79 24.59 -0.78
CA ARG A 116 -29.40 24.46 0.56
C ARG A 116 -29.29 23.04 1.13
N HIS A 117 -28.15 22.39 0.93
CA HIS A 117 -27.82 21.10 1.53
C HIS A 117 -27.02 21.30 2.83
N GLY A 118 -27.32 20.48 3.84
CA GLY A 118 -26.51 20.42 5.06
C GLY A 118 -25.23 19.59 4.88
N LYS A 119 -24.49 19.40 5.97
CA LYS A 119 -23.22 18.65 5.94
C LYS A 119 -23.49 17.16 5.66
N VAL A 120 -22.66 16.56 4.83
CA VAL A 120 -22.66 15.11 4.56
C VAL A 120 -21.25 14.57 4.79
N ILE A 121 -21.14 13.52 5.62
CA ILE A 121 -19.92 12.75 5.84
C ILE A 121 -20.14 11.33 5.27
N TYR A 122 -19.10 10.81 4.63
CA TYR A 122 -19.07 9.46 4.08
C TYR A 122 -18.21 8.60 4.98
N HIS A 123 -18.81 7.57 5.57
CA HIS A 123 -18.12 6.60 6.41
C HIS A 123 -17.90 5.33 5.63
N HIS A 124 -16.65 4.90 5.47
CA HIS A 124 -16.31 3.65 4.81
C HIS A 124 -16.41 2.49 5.78
N GLU A 125 -16.79 1.30 5.31
CA GLU A 125 -16.88 0.08 6.13
C GLU A 125 -15.60 -0.24 6.90
N HIS A 126 -14.44 0.10 6.31
CA HIS A 126 -13.13 -0.10 6.90
C HIS A 126 -12.50 1.21 7.41
N ALA A 127 -13.31 2.21 7.80
CA ALA A 127 -12.81 3.48 8.33
C ALA A 127 -11.89 3.31 9.55
N ALA A 128 -12.17 2.32 10.41
CA ALA A 128 -11.34 2.00 11.57
C ALA A 128 -9.90 1.59 11.17
N ALA A 129 -9.72 0.91 10.03
CA ALA A 129 -8.38 0.56 9.54
C ALA A 129 -7.57 1.80 9.11
N LEU A 130 -8.23 2.83 8.59
CA LEU A 130 -7.60 4.13 8.30
C LEU A 130 -7.16 4.82 9.58
N ALA A 131 -8.01 4.83 10.61
CA ALA A 131 -7.71 5.43 11.91
C ALA A 131 -6.52 4.73 12.59
N ARG A 132 -6.49 3.39 12.59
CA ARG A 132 -5.35 2.63 13.12
C ARG A 132 -4.05 2.89 12.34
N ASN A 133 -4.09 2.94 11.01
CA ASN A 133 -2.92 3.31 10.22
C ASN A 133 -2.43 4.73 10.54
N HIS A 134 -3.34 5.68 10.74
CA HIS A 134 -3.00 7.04 11.16
C HIS A 134 -2.27 7.05 12.50
N GLN A 135 -2.85 6.37 13.51
CA GLN A 135 -2.26 6.25 14.83
C GLN A 135 -0.86 5.62 14.76
N ARG A 136 -0.69 4.51 14.02
CA ARG A 136 0.63 3.87 13.83
C ARG A 136 1.67 4.82 13.23
N LEU A 137 1.28 5.64 12.25
CA LEU A 137 2.20 6.61 11.63
C LEU A 137 2.56 7.77 12.57
N GLN A 138 1.70 8.11 13.53
CA GLN A 138 2.00 9.11 14.56
C GLN A 138 2.89 8.54 15.65
N GLU A 139 2.65 7.30 16.06
CA GLU A 139 3.46 6.60 17.07
C GLU A 139 4.86 6.26 16.55
N TRP A 140 4.99 5.91 15.27
CA TRP A 140 6.24 5.45 14.65
C TRP A 140 6.57 6.23 13.36
N PRO A 141 6.79 7.55 13.44
CA PRO A 141 6.98 8.40 12.26
C PRO A 141 8.21 8.03 11.42
N GLU A 142 9.23 7.42 12.02
CA GLU A 142 10.49 7.01 11.41
C GLU A 142 10.36 5.75 10.53
N VAL A 143 9.31 4.96 10.71
CA VAL A 143 9.10 3.70 9.99
C VAL A 143 8.80 3.96 8.51
N TYR A 144 7.98 4.96 8.19
CA TYR A 144 7.59 5.22 6.80
C TYR A 144 8.73 5.71 5.89
N PRO A 145 9.60 6.68 6.29
CA PRO A 145 10.75 7.11 5.51
C PRO A 145 11.68 5.97 5.08
N SER A 146 11.83 4.92 5.90
CA SER A 146 12.67 3.76 5.59
C SER A 146 12.29 3.05 4.28
N ARG A 147 11.03 3.17 3.84
CA ARG A 147 10.53 2.60 2.58
C ARG A 147 11.27 3.09 1.35
N GLN A 148 11.67 4.37 1.32
CA GLN A 148 12.37 4.94 0.17
C GLN A 148 13.69 4.21 -0.06
N ALA A 149 14.46 3.97 1.02
CA ALA A 149 15.70 3.22 0.96
C ALA A 149 15.51 1.76 0.48
N ILE A 150 14.38 1.14 0.85
CA ILE A 150 14.08 -0.25 0.49
C ILE A 150 13.72 -0.38 -0.99
N VAL A 151 12.89 0.52 -1.52
CA VAL A 151 12.24 0.34 -2.83
C VAL A 151 12.92 1.13 -3.94
N GLU A 152 13.40 2.34 -3.67
CA GLU A 152 13.97 3.20 -4.71
C GLU A 152 15.31 2.67 -5.24
N HIS A 153 16.13 2.07 -4.38
CA HIS A 153 17.43 1.53 -4.79
C HIS A 153 17.32 0.32 -5.75
N PRO A 154 16.46 -0.69 -5.50
CA PRO A 154 16.17 -1.74 -6.48
C PRO A 154 15.67 -1.21 -7.82
N PHE A 155 14.66 -0.33 -7.81
CA PHE A 155 14.12 0.23 -9.04
C PHE A 155 15.14 1.09 -9.79
N GLY A 156 15.94 1.88 -9.06
CA GLY A 156 17.04 2.66 -9.61
C GLY A 156 18.07 1.77 -10.29
N THR A 157 18.47 0.67 -9.64
CA THR A 157 19.43 -0.28 -10.21
C THR A 157 18.89 -0.94 -11.48
N ILE A 158 17.67 -1.49 -11.42
CA ILE A 158 17.06 -2.20 -12.55
C ILE A 158 16.85 -1.24 -13.73
N LYS A 159 16.33 -0.04 -13.50
CA LYS A 159 16.06 0.93 -14.57
C LYS A 159 17.33 1.60 -15.07
N ARG A 160 18.09 2.26 -14.19
CA ARG A 160 19.25 3.09 -14.57
C ARG A 160 20.46 2.25 -14.93
N SER A 161 20.83 1.28 -14.10
CA SER A 161 22.07 0.52 -14.28
C SER A 161 21.92 -0.64 -15.24
N TRP A 162 20.76 -1.32 -15.25
CA TRP A 162 20.53 -2.47 -16.16
C TRP A 162 19.78 -2.06 -17.43
N GLY A 163 19.36 -0.79 -17.54
CA GLY A 163 18.72 -0.26 -18.74
C GLY A 163 17.28 -0.74 -18.96
N ALA A 164 16.66 -1.39 -17.97
CA ALA A 164 15.29 -1.90 -18.07
C ALA A 164 14.24 -0.78 -17.85
N TYR A 165 14.30 0.26 -18.69
CA TYR A 165 13.32 1.35 -18.68
C TYR A 165 12.00 0.98 -19.38
N PHE A 166 12.08 0.08 -20.35
CA PHE A 166 10.97 -0.38 -21.17
C PHE A 166 10.88 -1.90 -21.10
N THR A 167 9.67 -2.42 -21.24
CA THR A 167 9.46 -3.87 -21.38
C THR A 167 9.70 -4.27 -22.83
N LEU A 168 10.29 -5.44 -23.01
CA LEU A 168 10.51 -6.04 -24.32
C LEU A 168 9.25 -6.72 -24.87
N VAL A 169 8.34 -7.12 -23.97
CA VAL A 169 7.09 -7.81 -24.31
C VAL A 169 5.86 -6.92 -24.13
N ARG A 170 4.71 -7.40 -24.64
CA ARG A 170 3.41 -6.73 -24.54
C ARG A 170 2.37 -7.68 -23.93
N GLY A 171 1.44 -7.10 -23.18
CA GLY A 171 0.40 -7.84 -22.45
C GLY A 171 0.78 -8.06 -20.99
N LEU A 172 -0.20 -7.98 -20.09
CA LEU A 172 0.03 -7.97 -18.64
C LEU A 172 0.78 -9.22 -18.15
N ASP A 173 0.36 -10.41 -18.60
CA ASP A 173 0.97 -11.68 -18.16
C ASP A 173 2.43 -11.81 -18.60
N GLN A 174 2.74 -11.41 -19.84
CA GLN A 174 4.11 -11.47 -20.35
C GLN A 174 5.00 -10.43 -19.65
N VAL A 175 4.49 -9.22 -19.43
CA VAL A 175 5.19 -8.15 -18.72
C VAL A 175 5.46 -8.56 -17.26
N ASP A 176 4.50 -9.22 -16.61
CA ASP A 176 4.67 -9.76 -15.27
C ASP A 176 5.78 -10.80 -15.21
N GLY A 177 5.87 -11.69 -16.20
CA GLY A 177 6.96 -12.64 -16.35
C GLY A 177 8.34 -11.96 -16.54
N GLU A 178 8.43 -10.98 -17.44
CA GLU A 178 9.65 -10.20 -17.66
C GLU A 178 10.12 -9.50 -16.38
N PHE A 179 9.19 -8.83 -15.68
CA PHE A 179 9.51 -8.13 -14.43
C PHE A 179 9.88 -9.09 -13.29
N SER A 180 9.21 -10.23 -13.20
CA SER A 180 9.52 -11.29 -12.23
C SER A 180 10.95 -11.82 -12.42
N LEU A 181 11.38 -12.01 -13.67
CA LEU A 181 12.74 -12.42 -13.98
C LEU A 181 13.77 -11.34 -13.59
N LEU A 182 13.50 -10.07 -13.91
CA LEU A 182 14.36 -8.95 -13.50
C LEU A 182 14.49 -8.84 -11.98
N ALA A 183 13.37 -8.95 -11.26
CA ALA A 183 13.35 -8.94 -9.80
C ALA A 183 14.11 -10.14 -9.20
N CYS A 184 13.96 -11.32 -9.79
CA CYS A 184 14.70 -12.52 -9.39
C CYS A 184 16.21 -12.30 -9.55
N CYS A 185 16.66 -11.87 -10.72
CA CYS A 185 18.06 -11.54 -10.99
C CYS A 185 18.61 -10.49 -10.01
N TYR A 186 17.82 -9.46 -9.69
CA TYR A 186 18.21 -8.44 -8.73
C TYR A 186 18.39 -9.03 -7.33
N ASN A 187 17.41 -9.78 -6.85
CA ASN A 187 17.44 -10.43 -5.54
C ASN A 187 18.62 -11.40 -5.41
N LEU A 188 18.94 -12.14 -6.47
CA LEU A 188 20.08 -13.06 -6.51
C LEU A 188 21.41 -12.30 -6.43
N ARG A 189 21.61 -11.28 -7.28
CA ARG A 189 22.83 -10.45 -7.24
C ARG A 189 22.99 -9.75 -5.90
N ARG A 190 21.90 -9.23 -5.32
CA ARG A 190 21.91 -8.59 -4.01
C ARG A 190 22.24 -9.59 -2.89
N SER A 191 21.66 -10.79 -2.95
CA SER A 191 21.94 -11.85 -1.97
C SER A 191 23.40 -12.29 -2.01
N VAL A 192 23.97 -12.46 -3.21
CA VAL A 192 25.40 -12.74 -3.39
C VAL A 192 26.26 -11.61 -2.84
N SER A 193 25.89 -10.35 -3.08
CA SER A 193 26.62 -9.18 -2.56
C SER A 193 26.60 -9.07 -1.03
N ILE A 194 25.52 -9.51 -0.37
CA ILE A 194 25.37 -9.42 1.10
C ILE A 194 25.98 -10.63 1.80
N LEU A 195 25.70 -11.84 1.29
CA LEU A 195 26.02 -13.10 1.96
C LEU A 195 27.29 -13.75 1.41
N GLY A 196 27.66 -13.45 0.15
CA GLY A 196 28.61 -14.25 -0.61
C GLY A 196 27.97 -15.51 -1.20
N VAL A 197 28.59 -16.04 -2.26
CA VAL A 197 28.12 -17.23 -2.98
C VAL A 197 28.06 -18.48 -2.07
N PRO A 198 29.08 -18.80 -1.24
CA PRO A 198 29.06 -20.02 -0.44
C PRO A 198 27.93 -20.06 0.60
N GLU A 199 27.71 -18.95 1.31
CA GLU A 199 26.67 -18.86 2.33
C GLU A 199 25.26 -18.88 1.71
N LEU A 200 25.08 -18.24 0.55
CA LEU A 200 23.82 -18.32 -0.19
C LEU A 200 23.48 -19.77 -0.57
N ILE A 201 24.45 -20.50 -1.15
CA ILE A 201 24.26 -21.92 -1.51
C ILE A 201 23.94 -22.75 -0.27
N ARG A 202 24.65 -22.54 0.85
CA ARG A 202 24.38 -23.26 2.11
C ARG A 202 22.95 -23.04 2.60
N ARG A 203 22.46 -21.79 2.59
CA ARG A 203 21.09 -21.46 3.02
C ARG A 203 20.03 -22.01 2.07
N LEU A 204 20.29 -21.99 0.77
CA LEU A 204 19.40 -22.61 -0.21
C LEU A 204 19.32 -24.12 0.06
N LYS A 205 20.44 -24.83 0.10
CA LYS A 205 20.49 -26.27 0.44
C LYS A 205 19.77 -26.60 1.75
N GLY A 206 19.95 -25.76 2.78
CA GLY A 206 19.27 -25.92 4.07
C GLY A 206 17.74 -25.76 3.97
N ARG A 207 17.24 -24.83 3.15
CA ARG A 207 15.79 -24.66 2.90
C ARG A 207 15.21 -25.75 2.02
N THR A 208 16.01 -26.32 1.12
CA THR A 208 15.59 -27.36 0.18
C THR A 208 15.77 -28.78 0.71
N SER A 209 16.14 -28.93 1.99
CA SER A 209 16.21 -30.23 2.64
C SER A 209 14.83 -30.92 2.64
N PRO A 210 14.75 -32.25 2.45
CA PRO A 210 13.49 -33.00 2.46
C PRO A 210 12.61 -32.76 3.70
N ALA A 211 13.23 -32.36 4.82
CA ALA A 211 12.54 -32.02 6.06
C ALA A 211 11.65 -30.76 5.99
N ASN A 212 11.83 -29.88 4.99
CA ASN A 212 11.07 -28.62 4.87
C ASN A 212 9.89 -28.70 3.88
N GLY A 213 9.61 -29.89 3.34
CA GLY A 213 8.56 -30.09 2.33
C GLY A 213 8.94 -29.58 0.93
N PRO A 214 8.14 -29.88 -0.10
CA PRO A 214 8.39 -29.43 -1.46
C PRO A 214 8.21 -27.91 -1.59
N LEU A 215 9.09 -27.26 -2.38
CA LEU A 215 8.89 -25.86 -2.76
C LEU A 215 7.66 -25.77 -3.70
N PRO A 216 6.67 -24.91 -3.41
CA PRO A 216 5.53 -24.73 -4.32
C PRO A 216 5.99 -24.12 -5.65
N GLY A 217 5.64 -24.77 -6.77
CA GLY A 217 5.69 -24.15 -8.10
C GLY A 217 6.95 -24.37 -8.97
N LEU A 218 7.92 -25.18 -8.54
CA LEU A 218 9.05 -25.59 -9.39
C LEU A 218 8.87 -27.05 -9.83
N GLY A 219 8.64 -27.28 -11.13
CA GLY A 219 8.68 -28.61 -11.71
C GLY A 219 10.13 -29.04 -12.00
N GLY A 220 10.55 -30.19 -11.46
CA GLY A 220 11.91 -30.73 -11.58
C GLY A 220 12.57 -30.97 -10.23
N SER A 221 13.69 -31.71 -10.21
CA SER A 221 14.48 -31.85 -8.98
C SER A 221 15.21 -30.53 -8.71
N LEU A 222 15.08 -30.04 -7.49
CA LEU A 222 15.67 -28.77 -7.06
C LEU A 222 17.21 -28.85 -6.96
N GLU A 223 17.75 -30.06 -6.89
CA GLU A 223 19.17 -30.34 -6.94
C GLU A 223 19.76 -29.98 -8.31
N ASP A 224 19.03 -30.26 -9.40
CA ASP A 224 19.44 -29.88 -10.76
C ASP A 224 19.43 -28.36 -10.94
N PHE A 225 18.43 -27.68 -10.38
CA PHE A 225 18.37 -26.21 -10.37
C PHE A 225 19.55 -25.61 -9.59
N VAL A 226 19.82 -26.09 -8.37
CA VAL A 226 20.94 -25.59 -7.55
C VAL A 226 22.29 -25.90 -8.20
N ALA A 227 22.45 -27.05 -8.85
CA ALA A 227 23.67 -27.41 -9.57
C ALA A 227 23.90 -26.51 -10.79
N ALA A 228 22.90 -26.36 -11.66
CA ALA A 228 22.98 -25.51 -12.85
C ALA A 228 23.17 -24.03 -12.48
N PHE A 229 22.41 -23.55 -11.49
CA PHE A 229 22.46 -22.17 -11.04
C PHE A 229 23.77 -21.85 -10.28
N GLY A 230 24.27 -22.78 -9.47
CA GLY A 230 25.56 -22.67 -8.79
C GLY A 230 26.74 -22.58 -9.77
N ALA A 231 26.73 -23.39 -10.84
CA ALA A 231 27.73 -23.31 -11.90
C ALA A 231 27.71 -21.96 -12.64
N TYR A 232 26.51 -21.42 -12.89
CA TYR A 232 26.35 -20.10 -13.52
C TYR A 232 26.84 -18.95 -12.64
N LEU A 233 26.56 -18.98 -11.32
CA LEU A 233 27.07 -17.98 -10.39
C LEU A 233 28.59 -18.02 -10.24
N LEU A 234 29.20 -19.21 -10.26
CA LEU A 234 30.65 -19.37 -10.27
C LEU A 234 31.28 -18.78 -11.54
N LEU A 235 30.66 -19.00 -12.70
CA LEU A 235 31.08 -18.40 -13.97
C LEU A 235 30.98 -16.86 -13.92
N LEU A 236 29.88 -16.31 -13.41
CA LEU A 236 29.70 -14.86 -13.23
C LEU A 236 30.72 -14.25 -12.26
N SER A 237 31.14 -14.99 -11.23
CA SER A 237 32.16 -14.52 -10.27
C SER A 237 33.56 -14.41 -10.86
N GLN A 238 33.82 -15.09 -12.00
CA GLN A 238 35.07 -15.01 -12.75
C GLN A 238 35.07 -13.86 -13.78
N ILE A 239 33.91 -13.28 -14.07
CA ILE A 239 33.79 -12.09 -14.91
C ILE A 239 34.13 -10.88 -14.06
N LYS A 240 35.36 -10.38 -14.20
CA LYS A 240 35.85 -9.16 -13.54
C LYS A 240 34.89 -8.01 -13.90
N PRO A 241 34.24 -7.34 -12.94
CA PRO A 241 33.40 -6.19 -13.28
C PRO A 241 34.29 -5.11 -13.92
N PRO A 242 33.85 -4.42 -15.00
CA PRO A 242 34.45 -3.14 -15.35
C PRO A 242 34.40 -2.26 -14.09
N ARG A 243 35.50 -1.52 -13.84
CA ARG A 243 35.74 -0.72 -12.63
C ARG A 243 34.46 0.04 -12.21
N PRO A 244 34.20 0.21 -10.90
CA PRO A 244 33.06 0.98 -10.46
C PRO A 244 33.14 2.39 -11.05
N ILE A 245 32.19 2.74 -11.90
CA ILE A 245 31.86 4.14 -12.19
C ILE A 245 31.00 4.59 -11.01
N PHE A 246 31.66 4.85 -9.89
CA PHE A 246 31.11 5.72 -8.85
C PHE A 246 31.70 7.10 -9.10
N ALA A 247 30.94 7.93 -9.80
CA ALA A 247 30.94 9.38 -9.72
C ALA A 247 29.47 9.81 -9.80
#